data_AF-A0A3R6AWB2-F1
#
_entry.id   AF-A0A3R6AWB2-F1
#
_cell.length_a   1.000
_cell.length_b   1.000
_cell.length_c   1.000
_cell.angle_alpha   90.00
_cell.angle_beta   90.00
_cell.angle_gamma   90.00
#
_symmetry.space_group_name_H-M   'P 1'
#
loop_
_entity.id
_entity.type
_entity.pdbx_description
1 polymer ?
#
loop_
_entity_poly.entity_id
_entity_poly.type
_entity_poly.pdbx_seq_one_letter_code
_entity_poly.pdbx_strand_id
1 'polypeptide(L)'
;MCSNFITAEGTICLADAKKGEKCEIAGFCKCCDRQSVRRLIDFGFIKGRTLEIVEDAGDGNLTVDLEGNRLCICGNLSSKINITPCRHRHGRHR
;
A
#
# COMPACT_ATOMS: atom_id res chain seq x y z
N MET A 1 -10.67 -13.43 -6.58
CA MET A 1 -9.65 -12.46 -7.04
C MET A 1 -10.33 -11.11 -7.16
N CYS A 2 -9.94 -10.10 -6.37
CA CYS A 2 -10.48 -8.77 -6.54
C CYS A 2 -9.92 -8.23 -7.87
N SER A 3 -10.78 -8.08 -8.86
CA SER A 3 -10.43 -7.56 -10.17
C SER A 3 -9.72 -6.22 -10.01
N ASN A 4 -8.55 -6.07 -10.65
CA ASN A 4 -7.72 -4.86 -10.63
C ASN A 4 -8.52 -3.65 -11.11
N PHE A 5 -9.19 -2.95 -10.18
CA PHE A 5 -9.79 -1.66 -10.44
C PHE A 5 -8.71 -0.59 -10.24
N ILE A 6 -7.94 -0.35 -11.30
CA ILE A 6 -7.23 0.92 -11.48
C ILE A 6 -8.31 2.00 -11.45
N THR A 7 -8.45 2.68 -10.32
CA THR A 7 -9.42 3.76 -10.13
C THR A 7 -8.68 5.00 -9.69
N ALA A 8 -8.89 6.09 -10.42
CA ALA A 8 -8.11 7.33 -10.42
C ALA A 8 -6.64 7.15 -10.87
N GLU A 9 -6.23 7.94 -11.86
CA GLU A 9 -4.95 7.87 -12.56
C GLU A 9 -3.76 7.67 -11.60
N GLY A 10 -3.14 6.49 -11.62
CA GLY A 10 -1.92 6.20 -10.86
C GLY A 10 -2.07 5.39 -9.57
N THR A 11 -3.28 4.93 -9.22
CA THR A 11 -3.48 4.06 -8.05
C THR A 11 -3.24 2.58 -8.41
N ILE A 12 -2.43 1.87 -7.62
CA ILE A 12 -2.16 0.41 -7.71
C ILE A 12 -2.47 -0.29 -6.39
N CYS A 13 -2.46 -1.63 -6.38
CA CYS A 13 -2.56 -2.40 -5.15
C CYS A 13 -1.23 -2.38 -4.40
N LEU A 14 -1.29 -2.37 -3.06
CA LEU A 14 -0.08 -2.44 -2.22
C LEU A 14 0.71 -3.72 -2.50
N ALA A 15 0.03 -4.83 -2.81
CA ALA A 15 0.66 -6.10 -3.18
C ALA A 15 1.59 -6.01 -4.41
N ASP A 16 1.41 -5.02 -5.28
CA ASP A 16 2.23 -4.81 -6.49
C ASP A 16 3.41 -3.85 -6.24
N ALA A 17 3.51 -3.27 -5.04
CA ALA A 17 4.59 -2.35 -4.67
C ALA A 17 5.91 -3.09 -4.50
N LYS A 18 7.03 -2.41 -4.83
CA LYS A 18 8.36 -3.01 -4.73
C LYS A 18 9.08 -2.58 -3.47
N LYS A 19 9.98 -3.44 -2.99
CA LYS A 19 10.92 -3.10 -1.91
C LYS A 19 11.65 -1.77 -2.20
N GLY A 20 11.71 -0.90 -1.19
CA GLY A 20 12.30 0.44 -1.25
C GLY A 20 11.38 1.52 -1.82
N GLU A 21 10.18 1.15 -2.26
CA GLU A 21 9.21 2.11 -2.78
C GLU A 21 8.49 2.84 -1.63
N LYS A 22 8.32 4.15 -1.80
CA LYS A 22 7.49 4.98 -0.92
C LYS A 22 6.17 5.23 -1.60
N CYS A 23 5.08 5.05 -0.87
CA CYS A 23 3.74 5.12 -1.42
C CYS A 23 2.81 5.89 -0.48
N GLU A 24 1.82 6.57 -1.02
CA GLU A 24 0.72 7.16 -0.28
C GLU A 24 -0.50 6.22 -0.30
N ILE A 25 -1.17 6.06 0.83
CA ILE A 25 -2.39 5.24 0.92
C ILE A 25 -3.54 6.00 0.26
N ALA A 26 -4.05 5.48 -0.85
CA ALA A 26 -5.19 6.05 -1.56
C ALA A 26 -6.54 5.60 -0.96
N GLY A 27 -6.57 4.42 -0.33
CA GLY A 27 -7.75 3.88 0.36
C GLY A 27 -7.78 2.35 0.34
N PHE A 28 -8.99 1.79 0.39
CA PHE A 28 -9.20 0.35 0.42
C PHE A 28 -10.07 -0.09 -0.75
N CYS A 29 -9.84 -1.30 -1.24
CA CYS A 29 -10.66 -1.93 -2.26
C CYS A 29 -12.10 -2.13 -1.74
N LYS A 30 -13.09 -1.93 -2.62
CA LYS A 30 -14.52 -2.10 -2.30
C LYS A 30 -14.88 -3.52 -1.87
N CYS A 31 -14.07 -4.52 -2.24
CA CYS A 31 -14.23 -5.91 -1.83
C CYS A 31 -13.75 -6.18 -0.38
N CYS A 32 -13.08 -5.21 0.26
CA CYS A 32 -12.60 -5.36 1.62
C CYS A 32 -13.76 -5.24 2.62
N ASP A 33 -13.90 -6.24 3.51
CA ASP A 33 -14.93 -6.22 4.52
C ASP A 33 -14.67 -5.13 5.58
N ARG A 34 -15.75 -4.64 6.21
CA ARG A 34 -15.66 -3.52 7.17
C ARG A 34 -14.77 -3.82 8.38
N GLN A 35 -14.67 -5.09 8.81
CA GLN A 35 -13.85 -5.45 9.98
C GLN A 35 -12.37 -5.37 9.62
N SER A 36 -11.97 -5.89 8.47
CA SER A 36 -10.61 -5.78 7.95
C SER A 36 -10.20 -4.32 7.72
N VAL A 37 -11.07 -3.51 7.11
CA VAL A 37 -10.81 -2.06 6.94
C VAL A 37 -10.59 -1.38 8.28
N ARG A 38 -11.44 -1.66 9.28
CA ARG A 38 -11.30 -1.07 10.62
C ARG A 38 -9.97 -1.43 11.27
N ARG A 39 -9.58 -2.71 11.23
CA ARG A 39 -8.28 -3.15 11.77
C ARG A 39 -7.11 -2.48 11.07
N LEU A 40 -7.16 -2.33 9.75
CA LEU A 40 -6.13 -1.62 8.98
C LEU A 40 -6.04 -0.15 9.41
N ILE A 41 -7.16 0.52 9.63
CA ILE A 41 -7.17 1.89 10.17
C ILE A 41 -6.56 1.92 11.59
N ASP A 42 -6.92 0.97 12.45
CA ASP A 42 -6.36 0.87 13.82
C ASP A 42 -4.84 0.66 13.79
N PHE A 43 -4.30 -0.03 12.78
CA PHE A 43 -2.86 -0.18 12.54
C PHE A 43 -2.20 1.04 11.89
N GLY A 44 -2.97 2.06 11.50
CA GLY A 44 -2.45 3.31 10.95
C GLY A 44 -2.51 3.41 9.42
N PHE A 45 -3.15 2.48 8.71
CA PHE A 45 -3.38 2.58 7.26
C PHE A 45 -4.49 3.60 6.95
N ILE A 46 -4.16 4.89 7.02
CA ILE A 46 -5.10 5.98 6.84
C ILE A 46 -4.85 6.63 5.47
N LYS A 47 -5.93 6.92 4.74
CA LYS A 47 -5.85 7.61 3.44
C LYS A 47 -5.03 8.91 3.56
N GLY A 48 -4.08 9.11 2.64
CA GLY A 48 -3.16 10.24 2.61
C GLY A 48 -1.89 10.05 3.44
N ARG A 49 -1.78 8.99 4.23
CA ARG A 49 -0.52 8.66 4.90
C ARG A 49 0.45 7.96 3.97
N THR A 50 1.74 8.17 4.23
CA THR A 50 2.81 7.53 3.48
C THR A 50 3.32 6.30 4.21
N LEU A 51 3.73 5.30 3.44
CA LEU A 51 4.45 4.12 3.90
C LEU A 51 5.64 3.83 3.00
N GLU A 52 6.58 3.02 3.49
CA GLU A 52 7.70 2.48 2.72
C GLU A 52 7.65 0.95 2.72
N ILE A 53 7.93 0.31 1.58
CA ILE A 53 8.06 -1.14 1.52
C ILE A 53 9.47 -1.53 1.97
N VAL A 54 9.58 -2.12 3.15
CA VAL A 54 10.86 -2.55 3.75
C VAL A 54 11.31 -3.90 3.17
N GLU A 55 10.35 -4.80 2.99
CA GLU A 55 10.61 -6.18 2.54
C GLU A 55 9.46 -6.69 1.69
N ASP A 56 9.81 -7.46 0.66
CA ASP A 56 8.90 -8.25 -0.15
C ASP A 56 9.22 -9.72 0.08
N ALA A 57 8.31 -10.42 0.78
CA ALA A 57 8.45 -11.83 1.12
C ALA A 57 7.80 -12.74 0.06
N GLY A 58 7.30 -12.19 -1.05
CA GLY A 58 6.61 -12.92 -2.10
C GLY A 58 5.12 -13.15 -1.82
N ASP A 59 4.38 -13.53 -2.85
CA ASP A 59 2.93 -13.78 -2.82
C ASP A 59 2.11 -12.61 -2.23
N GLY A 60 2.59 -11.38 -2.43
CA GLY A 60 2.00 -10.15 -1.90
C GLY A 60 2.19 -9.95 -0.39
N ASN A 61 2.96 -10.80 0.29
CA ASN A 61 3.32 -10.60 1.69
C ASN A 61 4.43 -9.54 1.78
N LEU A 62 4.15 -8.45 2.51
CA LEU A 62 5.02 -7.28 2.54
C LEU A 62 5.27 -6.85 3.98
N THR A 63 6.50 -6.44 4.27
CA THR A 63 6.81 -5.66 5.48
C THR A 63 6.81 -4.20 5.09
N VAL A 64 5.94 -3.40 5.73
CA VAL A 64 5.87 -1.95 5.50
C VAL A 64 6.33 -1.20 6.73
N ASP A 65 6.94 -0.04 6.51
CA ASP A 65 7.23 0.95 7.55
C ASP A 65 6.19 2.07 7.46
N LEU A 66 5.39 2.21 8.52
CA LEU A 66 4.40 3.27 8.70
C LEU A 66 4.88 4.19 9.82
N GLU A 67 5.55 5.28 9.44
CA GLU A 67 6.04 6.32 10.37
C GLU A 67 6.91 5.76 11.52
N GLY A 68 7.76 4.76 11.24
CA GLY A 68 8.62 4.09 12.20
C GLY A 68 8.03 2.80 12.78
N ASN A 69 6.77 2.47 12.48
CA ASN A 69 6.15 1.21 12.88
C ASN A 69 6.23 0.19 11.74
N ARG A 70 7.01 -0.88 11.95
CA ARG A 70 7.12 -1.97 10.98
C ARG A 70 6.01 -2.99 11.17
N LEU A 71 5.27 -3.24 10.10
CA LEU A 71 4.13 -4.15 10.09
C LEU A 71 4.23 -5.12 8.94
N CYS A 72 4.01 -6.41 9.24
CA CYS A 72 3.89 -7.45 8.22
C CYS A 72 2.43 -7.55 7.78
N ILE A 73 2.20 -7.42 6.47
CA ILE A 73 0.89 -7.48 5.83
C ILE A 73 0.88 -8.70 4.92
N CYS A 74 -0.11 -9.57 5.09
CA CYS A 74 -0.26 -10.74 4.23
C CYS A 74 -0.85 -10.38 2.86
N GLY A 75 -0.61 -11.22 1.84
CA GLY A 75 -1.06 -11.02 0.46
C GLY A 75 -2.56 -10.70 0.29
N ASN A 76 -3.41 -11.30 1.13
CA ASN A 76 -4.85 -11.03 1.10
C ASN A 76 -5.21 -9.61 1.59
N LEU A 77 -4.43 -9.03 2.51
CA LEU A 77 -4.66 -7.67 2.99
C LEU A 77 -3.99 -6.64 2.10
N SER A 78 -2.76 -6.89 1.66
CA SER A 78 -2.02 -5.98 0.76
C SER A 78 -2.73 -5.81 -0.59
N SER A 79 -3.34 -6.87 -1.13
CA SER A 79 -4.16 -6.78 -2.36
C SER A 79 -5.45 -5.97 -2.21
N LYS A 80 -5.83 -5.60 -0.97
CA LYS A 80 -7.02 -4.79 -0.68
C LYS A 80 -6.69 -3.36 -0.29
N ILE A 81 -5.41 -2.99 -0.21
CA ILE A 81 -4.96 -1.64 0.09
C ILE A 81 -4.57 -1.00 -1.23
N ASN A 82 -5.17 0.14 -1.53
CA ASN A 82 -4.86 0.92 -2.71
C ASN A 82 -3.84 1.99 -2.35
N ILE A 83 -2.81 2.13 -3.17
CA ILE A 83 -1.72 3.09 -2.97
C ILE A 83 -1.43 3.87 -4.24
N THR A 84 -0.82 5.04 -4.07
CA THR A 84 -0.23 5.83 -5.14
C THR A 84 1.28 5.88 -4.90
N PRO A 85 2.12 5.35 -5.80
CA PRO A 85 3.56 5.50 -5.71
C PRO A 85 3.96 6.97 -5.58
N CYS A 86 4.76 7.29 -4.57
CA CYS A 86 5.38 8.61 -4.47
C CYS A 86 6.44 8.66 -5.57
N ARG A 87 6.06 9.19 -6.75
CA ARG A 87 7.03 9.45 -7.82
C ARG A 87 8.13 10.30 -7.21
N HIS A 88 9.33 9.73 -7.06
CA HIS A 88 10.52 10.56 -6.97
C HIS A 88 10.48 11.44 -8.21
N ARG A 89 10.22 12.73 -8.03
CA ARG A 89 10.80 13.71 -8.94
C ARG A 89 12.30 13.45 -8.81
N HIS A 90 12.83 12.57 -9.65
CA HIS A 90 14.25 12.62 -9.97
C HIS A 90 14.46 14.06 -10.39
N GLY A 91 15.13 14.81 -9.51
CA GLY A 91 15.69 16.08 -9.89
C GLY A 91 16.44 15.81 -11.18
N ARG A 92 15.94 16.42 -12.26
CA ARG A 92 16.66 16.55 -13.50
C ARG A 92 17.93 17.30 -13.12
N HIS A 93 18.99 16.53 -12.86
CA HIS A 93 20.29 17.08 -12.51
C HIS A 93 20.87 17.65 -13.81
N ARG A 94 20.94 18.98 -13.83
CA ARG A 94 21.52 19.87 -14.86
C ARG A 94 20.75 20.02 -16.17
#